data_AF-A0A238V8D1-F1
#
_entry.id   AF-A0A238V8D1-F1
#
_cell.length_a   1.000
_cell.length_b   1.000
_cell.length_c   1.000
_cell.angle_alpha   90.00
_cell.angle_beta   90.00
_cell.angle_gamma   90.00
#
_symmetry.space_group_name_H-M   'P 1'
#
loop_
_entity.id
_entity.type
_entity.pdbx_description
1 polymer ?
#
loop_
_entity_poly.entity_id
_entity_poly.type
_entity_poly.pdbx_seq_one_letter_code
_entity_poly.pdbx_strand_id
1 'polypeptide(L)'
;MTAPADSSRRILTRLLAGAGAATGVLLLARPQQVVDAVAPAFPRERLWLARALGARLLAQHGAVLVAARPGLVRLGSAVDLVHAASMVPFVASPRYGRAARVSGGLAAACAAVALALAPRSQGR
;
A
#
# COMPACT_ATOMS: atom_id res chain seq x y z
N MET A 1 27.77 -13.98 11.16
CA MET A 1 27.41 -12.86 12.06
C MET A 1 26.67 -11.77 11.24
N THR A 2 25.37 -11.94 10.96
CA THR A 2 24.55 -11.01 10.12
C THR A 2 23.27 -10.51 10.84
N ALA A 3 23.18 -10.71 12.15
CA ALA A 3 21.97 -10.52 12.96
C ALA A 3 21.35 -9.11 13.06
N PRO A 4 22.10 -7.98 13.01
CA PRO A 4 21.48 -6.66 13.23
C PRO A 4 20.68 -6.16 12.02
N ALA A 5 21.13 -6.44 10.78
CA ALA A 5 20.45 -5.99 9.57
C ALA A 5 19.09 -6.68 9.36
N ASP A 6 19.00 -7.98 9.65
CA ASP A 6 17.75 -8.75 9.50
C ASP A 6 16.69 -8.34 10.53
N SER A 7 17.10 -7.99 11.75
CA SER A 7 16.20 -7.51 12.81
C SER A 7 15.61 -6.15 12.46
N SER A 8 16.45 -5.20 12.02
CA SER A 8 16.00 -3.87 11.58
C SER A 8 15.06 -3.95 10.37
N ARG A 9 15.36 -4.83 9.40
CA ARG A 9 14.46 -5.09 8.25
C ARG A 9 13.09 -5.61 8.70
N ARG A 10 13.06 -6.57 9.63
CA ARG A 10 11.80 -7.10 10.18
C ARG A 10 10.99 -6.04 10.90
N ILE A 11 11.63 -5.19 11.71
CA ILE A 11 10.95 -4.08 12.40
C ILE A 11 10.37 -3.12 11.35
N LEU A 12 11.15 -2.72 10.35
CA LEU A 12 10.69 -1.82 9.30
C LEU A 12 9.52 -2.42 8.50
N THR A 13 9.58 -3.70 8.13
CA THR A 13 8.47 -4.40 7.47
C THR A 13 7.21 -4.40 8.33
N ARG A 14 7.33 -4.64 9.64
CA ARG A 14 6.17 -4.61 10.56
C ARG A 14 5.62 -3.21 10.76
N LEU A 15 6.46 -2.18 10.82
CA LEU A 15 6.02 -0.78 10.91
C LEU A 15 5.28 -0.35 9.64
N LEU A 16 5.83 -0.67 8.46
CA LEU A 16 5.16 -0.41 7.18
C LEU A 16 3.84 -1.15 7.08
N ALA A 17 3.78 -2.41 7.52
CA ALA A 17 2.54 -3.17 7.56
C ALA A 17 1.55 -2.59 8.58
N GLY A 18 2.00 -2.16 9.75
CA GLY A 18 1.16 -1.48 10.74
C GLY A 18 0.54 -0.20 10.18
N ALA A 19 1.35 0.65 9.56
CA ALA A 19 0.90 1.88 8.92
C ALA A 19 -0.12 1.59 7.80
N GLY A 20 0.19 0.65 6.89
CA GLY A 20 -0.71 0.29 5.81
C GLY A 20 -2.04 -0.31 6.29
N ALA A 21 -2.01 -1.16 7.33
CA ALA A 21 -3.23 -1.70 7.94
C ALA A 21 -4.09 -0.61 8.60
N ALA A 22 -3.47 0.33 9.33
CA ALA A 22 -4.15 1.46 9.93
C ALA A 22 -4.79 2.39 8.88
N THR A 23 -4.07 2.69 7.80
CA THR A 23 -4.61 3.42 6.64
C THR A 23 -5.78 2.65 6.01
N GLY A 24 -5.65 1.33 5.88
CA GLY A 24 -6.71 0.45 5.39
C GLY A 24 -8.00 0.56 6.21
N VAL A 25 -7.89 0.49 7.54
CA VAL A 25 -9.02 0.67 8.47
C VAL A 25 -9.65 2.06 8.32
N LEU A 26 -8.85 3.12 8.24
CA LEU A 26 -9.36 4.48 8.13
C LEU A 26 -10.15 4.69 6.83
N LEU A 27 -9.64 4.17 5.70
CA LEU A 27 -10.33 4.21 4.41
C LEU A 27 -11.61 3.36 4.39
N LEU A 28 -11.66 2.25 5.12
CA LEU A 28 -12.84 1.39 5.25
C LEU A 28 -13.93 2.04 6.12
N ALA A 29 -13.53 2.56 7.29
CA ALA A 29 -14.45 3.06 8.30
C ALA A 29 -14.89 4.51 8.02
N ARG A 30 -13.98 5.35 7.53
CA ARG A 30 -14.18 6.79 7.35
C ARG A 30 -13.71 7.29 5.96
N PRO A 31 -14.13 6.67 4.85
CA PRO A 31 -13.64 7.00 3.51
C PRO A 31 -13.83 8.47 3.15
N GLN A 32 -14.98 9.05 3.49
CA GLN A 32 -15.30 10.44 3.15
C GLN A 32 -14.36 11.43 3.82
N GLN A 33 -14.06 11.26 5.11
CA GLN A 33 -13.16 12.15 5.86
C GLN A 33 -11.75 12.14 5.27
N VAL A 34 -11.25 10.95 4.90
CA VAL A 34 -9.93 10.81 4.27
C VAL A 34 -9.91 11.45 2.89
N VAL A 35 -10.94 11.19 2.08
CA VAL A 35 -11.01 11.72 0.72
C VAL A 35 -11.16 13.24 0.74
N ASP A 36 -11.99 13.80 1.61
CA ASP A 36 -12.14 15.26 1.76
C ASP A 36 -10.82 15.93 2.16
N ALA A 37 -10.01 15.29 3.00
CA ALA A 37 -8.68 15.79 3.39
C ALA A 37 -7.62 15.65 2.28
N VAL A 38 -7.59 14.51 1.59
CA VAL A 38 -6.48 14.13 0.70
C VAL A 38 -6.76 14.46 -0.76
N ALA A 39 -8.01 14.37 -1.23
CA ALA A 39 -8.42 14.57 -2.61
C ALA A 39 -9.88 15.09 -2.68
N PRO A 40 -10.15 16.34 -2.27
CA PRO A 40 -11.51 16.87 -2.11
C PRO A 40 -12.34 16.93 -3.41
N ALA A 41 -11.68 16.91 -4.58
CA ALA A 41 -12.35 16.87 -5.88
C ALA A 41 -12.81 15.45 -6.29
N PHE A 42 -12.50 14.42 -5.48
CA PHE A 42 -12.86 13.04 -5.79
C PHE A 42 -14.38 12.84 -5.65
N PRO A 43 -15.04 12.13 -6.59
CA PRO A 43 -16.49 12.02 -6.59
C PRO A 43 -17.04 11.19 -5.43
N ARG A 44 -18.04 11.73 -4.73
CA ARG A 44 -18.63 11.11 -3.53
C ARG A 44 -19.37 9.80 -3.84
N GLU A 45 -19.97 9.70 -5.02
CA GLU A 45 -20.61 8.48 -5.51
C GLU A 45 -19.62 7.33 -5.72
N ARG A 46 -18.31 7.61 -5.72
CA ARG A 46 -17.24 6.63 -5.89
C ARG A 46 -16.46 6.34 -4.62
N LEU A 47 -16.94 6.74 -3.45
CA LEU A 47 -16.29 6.42 -2.16
C LEU A 47 -16.12 4.92 -1.92
N TRP A 48 -16.90 4.07 -2.59
CA TRP A 48 -16.69 2.62 -2.56
C TRP A 48 -15.29 2.20 -3.09
N LEU A 49 -14.69 2.96 -4.00
CA LEU A 49 -13.30 2.73 -4.46
C LEU A 49 -12.30 2.97 -3.33
N ALA A 50 -12.51 4.00 -2.51
CA ALA A 50 -11.69 4.26 -1.33
C ALA A 50 -11.83 3.13 -0.30
N ARG A 51 -13.06 2.62 -0.09
CA ARG A 51 -13.30 1.46 0.78
C ARG A 51 -12.66 0.19 0.23
N ALA A 52 -12.71 -0.05 -1.08
CA ALA A 52 -12.09 -1.20 -1.73
C ALA A 52 -10.55 -1.15 -1.61
N LEU A 53 -9.96 0.03 -1.80
CA LEU A 53 -8.54 0.26 -1.51
C LEU A 53 -8.23 -0.01 -0.03
N GLY A 54 -9.07 0.49 0.89
CA GLY A 54 -8.94 0.24 2.32
C GLY A 54 -8.95 -1.26 2.66
N ALA A 55 -9.90 -2.01 2.09
CA ALA A 55 -10.01 -3.46 2.28
C ALA A 55 -8.79 -4.21 1.76
N ARG A 56 -8.29 -3.82 0.59
CA ARG A 56 -7.05 -4.37 0.04
C ARG A 56 -5.86 -4.11 0.96
N LEU A 57 -5.66 -2.87 1.41
CA LEU A 57 -4.55 -2.52 2.31
C LEU A 57 -4.63 -3.33 3.62
N LEU A 58 -5.83 -3.41 4.21
CA LEU A 58 -6.05 -4.17 5.43
C LEU A 58 -5.74 -5.67 5.23
N ALA A 59 -6.19 -6.27 4.13
CA ALA A 59 -5.91 -7.66 3.82
C ALA A 59 -4.41 -7.92 3.59
N GLN A 60 -3.77 -7.12 2.74
CA GLN A 60 -2.36 -7.26 2.37
C GLN A 60 -1.44 -7.06 3.58
N HIS A 61 -1.63 -5.97 4.32
CA HIS A 61 -0.77 -5.67 5.46
C HIS A 61 -1.13 -6.47 6.71
N GLY A 62 -2.41 -6.80 6.89
CA GLY A 62 -2.84 -7.74 7.93
C GLY A 62 -2.22 -9.11 7.76
N ALA A 63 -2.17 -9.64 6.52
CA ALA A 63 -1.49 -10.90 6.23
C ALA A 63 0.01 -10.86 6.58
N VAL A 64 0.69 -9.74 6.31
CA VAL A 64 2.11 -9.55 6.67
C VAL A 64 2.32 -9.45 8.18
N LEU A 65 1.40 -8.80 8.91
CA LEU A 65 1.45 -8.70 10.38
C LEU A 65 1.23 -10.06 11.05
N VAL A 66 0.31 -10.86 10.53
CA VAL A 66 0.04 -12.23 11.01
C VAL A 66 1.19 -13.17 10.63
N ALA A 67 1.66 -13.10 9.38
CA ALA A 67 2.71 -13.96 8.85
C ALA A 67 3.68 -13.15 7.97
N ALA A 68 4.85 -12.82 8.52
CA ALA A 68 5.90 -12.08 7.80
C ALA A 68 6.68 -12.96 6.81
N ARG A 69 5.97 -13.60 5.86
CA ARG A 69 6.55 -14.48 4.84
C ARG A 69 7.07 -13.66 3.64
N PRO A 70 8.28 -13.91 3.12
CA PRO A 70 8.81 -13.20 1.95
C PRO A 70 7.90 -13.25 0.71
N GLY A 71 7.21 -14.38 0.50
CA GLY A 71 6.26 -14.54 -0.61
C GLY A 71 5.07 -13.58 -0.53
N LEU A 72 4.55 -13.31 0.67
CA LEU A 72 3.45 -12.36 0.87
C LEU A 72 3.89 -10.92 0.61
N VAL A 73 5.12 -10.57 1.02
CA VAL A 73 5.70 -9.25 0.74
C VAL A 73 5.86 -9.05 -0.77
N ARG A 74 6.41 -10.04 -1.49
CA ARG A 74 6.58 -9.98 -2.96
C ARG A 74 5.24 -9.90 -3.70
N LEU A 75 4.25 -10.70 -3.28
CA LEU A 75 2.91 -10.65 -3.86
C LEU A 75 2.27 -9.27 -3.63
N GLY A 76 2.41 -8.73 -2.42
CA GLY A 76 1.98 -7.37 -2.10
C GLY A 76 2.63 -6.32 -3.00
N SER A 77 3.95 -6.37 -3.19
CA SER A 77 4.66 -5.49 -4.12
C SER A 77 4.12 -5.56 -5.55
N ALA A 78 3.84 -6.77 -6.06
CA ALA A 78 3.27 -6.93 -7.40
C ALA A 78 1.89 -6.28 -7.51
N VAL A 79 1.04 -6.47 -6.50
CA VAL A 79 -0.29 -5.88 -6.40
C VAL A 79 -0.21 -4.35 -6.32
N ASP A 80 0.77 -3.80 -5.61
CA ASP A 80 1.06 -2.36 -5.52
C ASP A 80 1.55 -1.76 -6.85
N LEU A 81 2.41 -2.46 -7.58
CA LEU A 81 2.82 -2.03 -8.93
C LEU A 81 1.65 -2.02 -9.91
N VAL A 82 0.79 -3.04 -9.89
CA VAL A 82 -0.42 -3.09 -10.72
C VAL A 82 -1.35 -1.91 -10.39
N HIS A 83 -1.51 -1.58 -9.11
CA HIS A 83 -2.29 -0.41 -8.71
C HIS A 83 -1.68 0.89 -9.23
N ALA A 84 -0.38 1.09 -9.01
CA ALA A 84 0.33 2.27 -9.48
C ALA A 84 0.19 2.45 -10.99
N ALA A 85 0.36 1.36 -11.76
CA ALA A 85 0.16 1.36 -13.20
C ALA A 85 -1.28 1.73 -13.58
N SER A 86 -2.29 1.18 -12.90
CA SER A 86 -3.70 1.52 -13.15
C SER A 86 -4.06 2.98 -12.85
N MET A 87 -3.26 3.67 -12.02
CA MET A 87 -3.49 5.08 -11.71
C MET A 87 -2.97 6.04 -12.79
N VAL A 88 -2.03 5.60 -13.64
CA VAL A 88 -1.37 6.45 -14.65
C VAL A 88 -2.35 7.20 -15.56
N PRO A 89 -3.40 6.57 -16.13
CA PRO A 89 -4.34 7.27 -16.99
C PRO A 89 -5.13 8.39 -16.29
N PHE A 90 -5.23 8.33 -14.96
CA PHE A 90 -6.02 9.27 -14.16
C PHE A 90 -5.20 10.44 -13.61
N VAL A 91 -3.87 10.41 -13.73
CA VAL A 91 -2.96 11.41 -13.12
C VAL A 91 -3.29 12.85 -13.51
N ALA A 92 -3.65 13.07 -14.79
CA ALA A 92 -4.01 14.39 -15.32
C ALA A 92 -5.50 14.73 -15.13
N SER A 93 -6.31 13.84 -14.55
CA SER A 93 -7.74 14.09 -14.37
C SER A 93 -8.00 15.21 -13.35
N PRO A 94 -8.88 16.19 -13.64
CA PRO A 94 -9.27 17.20 -12.66
C PRO A 94 -9.97 16.60 -11.43
N ARG A 95 -10.75 15.53 -11.63
CA ARG A 95 -11.52 14.87 -10.57
C ARG A 95 -10.71 13.81 -9.82
N TYR A 96 -9.91 13.01 -10.53
CA TYR A 96 -9.20 11.87 -9.95
C TYR A 96 -7.70 12.07 -9.76
N GLY A 97 -7.10 13.10 -10.36
CA GLY A 97 -5.65 13.20 -10.51
C GLY A 97 -4.89 13.35 -9.19
N ARG A 98 -5.46 14.03 -8.20
CA ARG A 98 -4.86 14.10 -6.86
C ARG A 98 -4.92 12.74 -6.15
N ALA A 99 -6.06 12.04 -6.20
CA ALA A 99 -6.20 10.70 -5.65
C ALA A 99 -5.27 9.70 -6.35
N ALA A 100 -5.19 9.74 -7.68
CA ALA A 100 -4.36 8.86 -8.51
C ALA A 100 -2.86 9.05 -8.21
N ARG A 101 -2.39 10.30 -8.10
CA ARG A 101 -0.98 10.60 -7.74
C ARG A 101 -0.64 10.14 -6.33
N VAL A 102 -1.49 10.41 -5.35
CA VAL A 102 -1.22 10.04 -3.95
C VAL A 102 -1.25 8.52 -3.77
N SER A 103 -2.33 7.86 -4.19
CA SER A 103 -2.49 6.41 -4.03
C SER A 103 -1.49 5.62 -4.89
N GLY A 104 -1.34 5.99 -6.17
CA GLY A 104 -0.40 5.36 -7.08
C GLY A 104 1.06 5.61 -6.69
N GLY A 105 1.39 6.83 -6.25
CA GLY A 105 2.72 7.18 -5.77
C GLY A 105 3.10 6.44 -4.49
N LEU A 106 2.18 6.36 -3.53
CA LEU A 106 2.39 5.58 -2.30
C LEU A 106 2.56 4.10 -2.61
N ALA A 107 1.74 3.53 -3.50
CA ALA A 107 1.87 2.14 -3.92
C ALA A 107 3.21 1.87 -4.60
N ALA A 108 3.66 2.74 -5.51
CA ALA A 108 4.98 2.61 -6.14
C ALA A 108 6.13 2.66 -5.11
N ALA A 109 6.05 3.60 -4.15
CA ALA A 109 7.05 3.72 -3.08
C ALA A 109 7.06 2.48 -2.18
N CYS A 110 5.89 2.00 -1.74
CA CYS A 110 5.75 0.79 -0.94
C CYS A 110 6.29 -0.44 -1.69
N ALA A 111 5.98 -0.59 -2.98
CA ALA A 111 6.51 -1.67 -3.79
C ALA A 111 8.04 -1.63 -3.87
N ALA A 112 8.63 -0.46 -4.12
CA ALA A 112 10.07 -0.28 -4.19
C ALA A 112 10.77 -0.62 -2.87
N VAL A 113 10.24 -0.12 -1.75
CA VAL A 113 10.77 -0.41 -0.41
C VAL A 113 10.64 -1.90 -0.09
N ALA A 114 9.49 -2.52 -0.36
CA ALA A 114 9.27 -3.93 -0.11
C ALA A 114 10.19 -4.83 -0.94
N LEU A 115 10.44 -4.50 -2.21
CA LEU A 115 11.40 -5.20 -3.06
C LEU A 115 12.85 -5.04 -2.57
N ALA A 116 13.22 -3.85 -2.07
CA ALA A 116 14.54 -3.60 -1.49
C ALA A 116 14.77 -4.37 -0.17
N LEU A 117 13.71 -4.59 0.62
CA LEU A 117 13.76 -5.32 1.88
C LEU A 117 13.62 -6.84 1.72
N ALA A 118 13.03 -7.31 0.62
CA ALA A 118 12.84 -8.72 0.36
C ALA A 118 14.20 -9.46 0.30
N PRO A 119 14.37 -10.59 1.02
CA PRO A 119 15.57 -11.41 0.88
C PRO A 119 15.72 -11.85 -0.58
N ARG A 120 16.91 -11.65 -1.17
CA ARG A 120 17.26 -12.27 -2.45
C ARG A 120 17.26 -13.78 -2.21
N SER A 121 16.43 -14.51 -2.96
CA SER A 121 16.54 -15.97 -2.98
C SER A 121 17.91 -16.29 -3.55
N GLN A 122 18.84 -16.79 -2.72
CA GLN A 122 19.94 -17.58 -3.27
C GLN A 122 19.27 -18.79 -3.92
N GLY A 123 19.35 -18.84 -5.26
CA GLY A 123 18.97 -20.02 -6.01
C GLY A 123 19.76 -21.20 -5.46
N ARG A 124 19.04 -22.29 -5.18
CA ARG A 124 19.63 -23.59 -4.92
C ARG A 124 19.73 -24.31 -6.26
#